data_AF-A0A2A8PPD9-F1
#
_entry.id   AF-A0A2A8PPD9-F1
#
_cell.length_a   1.000
_cell.length_b   1.000
_cell.length_c   1.000
_cell.angle_alpha   90.00
_cell.angle_beta   90.00
_cell.angle_gamma   90.00
#
_symmetry.space_group_name_H-M   'P 1'
#
loop_
_entity.id
_entity.type
_entity.pdbx_description
1 polymer ?
#
loop_
_entity_poly.entity_id
_entity_poly.type
_entity_poly.pdbx_seq_one_letter_code
_entity_poly.pdbx_strand_id
1 'polypeptide(L)'
;ADKYDENATHYDEIILAFRGTEPNQLADFETDIDQITFGIKTHSKVITPSNSQTIKPDSETSFDTGLKWAKNDIVAKYNPSSLHTTGHSKEGAEADLIAAELDCYATTYAAPNPYRILSPEAKRRVDEGKMDNKATDYTHENDPIGNHTQFGAPLIGKQYTVRQNDTKQGLFTRLTMDGHGRDTFKGSFHSNGSPILKLEPEDIIKQAKKIQTLSNRLS
;
A
#
# COMPACT_ATOMS: atom_id res chain seq x y z
N ALA A 1 13.50 11.88 -16.37
CA ALA A 1 14.64 10.98 -16.66
C ALA A 1 15.94 11.77 -16.86
N ASP A 2 15.87 13.01 -17.37
CA ASP A 2 17.03 13.86 -17.73
C ASP A 2 17.93 14.36 -16.59
N LYS A 3 17.70 13.92 -15.35
CA LYS A 3 18.49 14.30 -14.16
C LYS A 3 19.44 13.20 -13.69
N TYR A 4 19.41 12.02 -14.31
CA TYR A 4 20.26 10.91 -13.88
C TYR A 4 21.73 11.14 -14.28
N ASP A 5 22.60 11.11 -13.29
CA ASP A 5 24.06 11.07 -13.42
C ASP A 5 24.58 9.87 -12.61
N GLU A 6 25.31 8.98 -13.27
CA GLU A 6 25.87 7.77 -12.67
C GLU A 6 26.90 8.05 -11.56
N ASN A 7 27.51 9.23 -11.59
CA ASN A 7 28.51 9.68 -10.62
C ASN A 7 27.92 10.55 -9.50
N ALA A 8 26.63 10.87 -9.56
CA ALA A 8 25.97 11.61 -8.50
C ALA A 8 25.95 10.79 -7.21
N THR A 9 26.24 11.46 -6.10
CA THR A 9 26.14 10.93 -4.73
C THR A 9 24.99 11.60 -3.96
N HIS A 10 24.25 12.51 -4.61
CA HIS A 10 23.15 13.26 -4.03
C HIS A 10 22.02 13.46 -5.06
N TYR A 11 20.78 13.23 -4.63
CA TYR A 11 19.58 13.66 -5.35
C TYR A 11 18.60 14.30 -4.37
N ASP A 12 17.96 15.41 -4.73
CA ASP A 12 16.99 16.05 -3.81
C ASP A 12 15.76 15.17 -3.57
N GLU A 13 15.31 14.45 -4.59
CA GLU A 13 14.12 13.60 -4.53
C GLU A 13 14.40 12.28 -5.24
N ILE A 14 14.10 11.17 -4.56
CA ILE A 14 14.11 9.82 -5.13
C ILE A 14 12.75 9.18 -4.91
N ILE A 15 12.19 8.58 -5.96
CA ILE A 15 10.98 7.77 -5.90
C ILE A 15 11.34 6.32 -6.22
N LEU A 16 11.06 5.40 -5.30
CA LEU A 16 11.23 3.97 -5.45
C LEU A 16 9.88 3.34 -5.80
N ALA A 17 9.79 2.78 -7.01
CA ALA A 17 8.58 2.10 -7.48
C ALA A 17 8.80 0.59 -7.50
N PHE A 18 7.98 -0.15 -6.76
CA PHE A 18 8.05 -1.60 -6.65
C PHE A 18 7.02 -2.25 -7.59
N ARG A 19 7.47 -3.25 -8.36
CA ARG A 19 6.67 -3.86 -9.43
C ARG A 19 5.90 -5.08 -8.93
N GLY A 20 4.57 -5.01 -9.08
CA GLY A 20 3.59 -6.11 -9.01
C GLY A 20 4.00 -7.46 -9.61
N THR A 21 3.65 -8.55 -8.93
CA THR A 21 3.61 -9.91 -9.49
C THR A 21 2.73 -10.00 -10.74
N GLU A 22 3.10 -10.84 -11.71
CA GLU A 22 2.32 -11.01 -12.94
C GLU A 22 0.96 -11.67 -12.69
N PRO A 23 -0.10 -11.37 -13.47
CA PRO A 23 -1.46 -11.87 -13.26
C PRO A 23 -1.58 -13.41 -13.22
N ASN A 24 -0.60 -14.12 -13.73
CA ASN A 24 -0.58 -15.59 -13.82
C ASN A 24 -0.17 -16.24 -12.49
N GLN A 25 0.24 -15.45 -11.50
CA GLN A 25 0.77 -15.88 -10.20
C GLN A 25 -0.15 -15.48 -9.04
N LEU A 26 -1.46 -15.34 -9.29
CA LEU A 26 -2.47 -15.01 -8.27
C LEU A 26 -2.43 -15.92 -7.04
N ALA A 27 -2.01 -17.18 -7.18
CA ALA A 27 -1.82 -18.10 -6.06
C ALA A 27 -0.58 -17.77 -5.19
N ASP A 28 0.50 -17.28 -5.80
CA ASP A 28 1.67 -16.79 -5.06
C ASP A 28 1.30 -15.52 -4.28
N PHE A 29 0.44 -14.68 -4.88
CA PHE A 29 -0.07 -13.47 -4.28
C PHE A 29 -0.92 -13.71 -3.02
N GLU A 30 -1.86 -14.67 -3.04
CA GLU A 30 -2.61 -15.07 -1.84
C GLU A 30 -1.68 -15.58 -0.73
N THR A 31 -0.66 -16.38 -1.09
CA THR A 31 0.35 -16.88 -0.14
C THR A 31 1.19 -15.76 0.48
N ASP A 32 1.48 -14.71 -0.30
CA ASP A 32 2.23 -13.55 0.18
C ASP A 32 1.37 -12.61 1.04
N ILE A 33 0.06 -12.47 0.74
CA ILE A 33 -0.89 -11.78 1.63
C ILE A 33 -0.99 -12.52 2.98
N ASP A 34 -0.98 -13.84 2.99
CA ASP A 34 -0.97 -14.61 4.24
C ASP A 34 0.27 -14.29 5.09
N GLN A 35 1.45 -14.11 4.48
CA GLN A 35 2.66 -13.68 5.19
C GLN A 35 2.47 -12.32 5.88
N ILE A 36 1.90 -11.35 5.15
CA ILE A 36 1.60 -10.01 5.64
C ILE A 36 0.54 -10.06 6.76
N THR A 37 -0.57 -10.73 6.47
CA THR A 37 -1.74 -10.88 7.32
C THR A 37 -1.39 -11.57 8.63
N PHE A 38 -0.66 -12.68 8.60
CA PHE A 38 -0.31 -13.42 9.81
C PHE A 38 1.01 -12.96 10.46
N GLY A 39 1.71 -11.98 9.87
CA GLY A 39 3.02 -11.54 10.35
C GLY A 39 4.09 -12.63 10.23
N ILE A 40 3.86 -13.60 9.34
CA ILE A 40 4.69 -14.79 9.17
C ILE A 40 5.81 -14.41 8.19
N LYS A 41 7.03 -14.24 8.69
CA LYS A 41 8.22 -13.95 7.86
C LYS A 41 8.70 -15.18 7.05
N THR A 42 7.83 -16.15 6.78
CA THR A 42 8.20 -17.49 6.30
C THR A 42 7.39 -17.93 5.09
N HIS A 43 8.05 -18.52 4.09
CA HIS A 43 7.39 -19.33 3.06
C HIS A 43 6.87 -20.64 3.68
N SER A 44 5.73 -20.58 4.36
CA SER A 44 5.12 -21.76 4.99
C SER A 44 4.38 -22.60 3.97
N LYS A 45 4.94 -23.77 3.62
CA LYS A 45 4.13 -24.88 3.08
C LYS A 45 3.22 -25.38 4.22
N VAL A 46 1.92 -25.14 4.08
CA VAL A 46 0.77 -25.86 4.68
C VAL A 46 0.94 -26.34 6.15
N ILE A 47 0.17 -25.74 7.06
CA ILE A 47 -0.03 -26.26 8.42
C ILE A 47 -0.94 -27.49 8.37
N THR A 48 -0.40 -28.68 8.64
CA THR A 48 -1.20 -29.83 9.13
C THR A 48 -1.37 -29.75 10.65
N PRO A 49 -2.53 -30.14 11.21
CA PRO A 49 -2.84 -30.01 12.63
C PRO A 49 -2.17 -31.13 13.43
N SER A 50 -0.84 -31.07 13.58
CA SER A 50 -0.06 -31.73 14.63
C SER A 50 1.42 -31.41 14.38
N ASN A 51 2.08 -30.91 15.42
CA ASN A 51 3.52 -30.59 15.53
C ASN A 51 3.89 -29.14 15.20
N SER A 52 3.95 -28.33 16.25
CA SER A 52 4.67 -27.06 16.32
C SER A 52 6.15 -27.28 16.02
N GLN A 53 6.53 -27.19 14.75
CA GLN A 53 7.90 -26.94 14.35
C GLN A 53 7.96 -25.51 13.81
N THR A 54 8.60 -24.62 14.56
CA THR A 54 9.00 -23.31 14.08
C THR A 54 10.11 -23.49 13.06
N ILE A 55 9.75 -23.70 11.80
CA ILE A 55 10.71 -23.73 10.69
C ILE A 55 11.11 -22.28 10.43
N LYS A 56 12.34 -21.91 10.80
CA LYS A 56 12.96 -20.68 10.28
C LYS A 56 13.18 -20.88 8.78
N PRO A 57 12.77 -19.95 7.91
CA PRO A 57 13.22 -19.94 6.52
C PRO A 57 14.68 -19.57 6.50
N ASP A 58 15.46 -20.27 5.69
CA ASP A 58 16.86 -19.95 5.45
C ASP A 58 17.05 -18.85 4.37
N SER A 59 15.98 -18.20 3.88
CA SER A 59 16.02 -17.24 2.76
C SER A 59 15.40 -15.88 3.08
N GLU A 60 16.08 -14.79 2.68
CA GLU A 60 15.57 -13.40 2.71
C GLU A 60 14.26 -13.29 1.89
N THR A 61 13.27 -12.56 2.41
CA THR A 61 12.00 -12.28 1.69
C THR A 61 12.15 -11.12 0.69
N SER A 62 11.14 -10.87 -0.16
CA SER A 62 11.12 -9.66 -1.00
C SER A 62 11.11 -8.39 -0.16
N PHE A 63 10.45 -8.40 1.01
CA PHE A 63 10.48 -7.29 1.97
C PHE A 63 11.89 -7.03 2.53
N ASP A 64 12.64 -8.09 2.87
CA ASP A 64 13.99 -7.94 3.40
C ASP A 64 14.97 -7.43 2.33
N THR A 65 14.89 -8.00 1.12
CA THR A 65 15.75 -7.61 0.00
C THR A 65 15.43 -6.21 -0.50
N GLY A 66 14.15 -5.84 -0.58
CA GLY A 66 13.69 -4.48 -0.94
C GLY A 66 14.15 -3.43 0.05
N LEU A 67 14.03 -3.68 1.35
CA LEU A 67 14.53 -2.79 2.39
C LEU A 67 16.05 -2.64 2.34
N LYS A 68 16.77 -3.75 2.14
CA LYS A 68 18.23 -3.75 2.03
C LYS A 68 18.69 -2.94 0.83
N TRP A 69 18.05 -3.11 -0.33
CA TRP A 69 18.31 -2.34 -1.54
C TRP A 69 18.04 -0.84 -1.31
N ALA A 70 16.85 -0.49 -0.81
CA ALA A 70 16.49 0.90 -0.54
C ALA A 70 17.48 1.57 0.43
N LYS A 71 17.87 0.88 1.50
CA LYS A 71 18.79 1.43 2.51
C LYS A 71 20.23 1.51 2.01
N ASN A 72 20.77 0.42 1.48
CA ASN A 72 22.21 0.28 1.25
C ASN A 72 22.63 0.73 -0.15
N ASP A 73 21.77 0.56 -1.15
CA ASP A 73 22.13 0.83 -2.54
C ASP A 73 21.57 2.17 -3.02
N ILE A 74 20.47 2.63 -2.42
CA ILE A 74 19.87 3.93 -2.74
C ILE A 74 20.24 4.99 -1.70
N VAL A 75 19.76 4.86 -0.46
CA VAL A 75 19.91 5.91 0.56
C VAL A 75 21.39 6.14 0.89
N ALA A 76 22.16 5.08 1.13
CA ALA A 76 23.57 5.22 1.45
C ALA A 76 24.42 5.75 0.27
N LYS A 77 24.03 5.45 -0.97
CA LYS A 77 24.78 5.88 -2.17
C LYS A 77 24.46 7.31 -2.59
N TYR A 78 23.18 7.66 -2.58
CA TYR A 78 22.66 8.88 -3.19
C TYR A 78 22.13 9.91 -2.18
N ASN A 79 22.23 9.63 -0.88
CA ASN A 79 21.92 10.56 0.22
C ASN A 79 20.72 11.50 -0.03
N PRO A 80 19.52 10.97 -0.33
CA PRO A 80 18.44 11.82 -0.83
C PRO A 80 17.90 12.79 0.22
N SER A 81 17.53 14.01 -0.19
CA SER A 81 16.85 14.97 0.71
C SER A 81 15.41 14.52 1.02
N SER A 82 14.74 13.88 0.06
CA SER A 82 13.41 13.27 0.21
C SER A 82 13.36 11.92 -0.49
N LEU A 83 12.76 10.93 0.18
CA LEU A 83 12.55 9.58 -0.34
C LEU A 83 11.06 9.26 -0.34
N HIS A 84 10.57 8.78 -1.48
CA HIS A 84 9.20 8.35 -1.68
C HIS A 84 9.19 6.90 -2.14
N THR A 85 8.25 6.11 -1.67
CA THR A 85 8.01 4.74 -2.12
C THR A 85 6.61 4.63 -2.72
N THR A 86 6.44 3.77 -3.71
CA THR A 86 5.14 3.50 -4.32
C THR A 86 5.06 2.09 -4.85
N GLY A 87 3.85 1.55 -4.86
CA GLY A 87 3.56 0.20 -5.31
C GLY A 87 2.06 -0.05 -5.35
N HIS A 88 1.68 -1.11 -6.05
CA HIS A 88 0.32 -1.63 -6.05
C HIS A 88 0.34 -2.97 -5.32
N SER A 89 -0.72 -3.32 -4.60
CA SER A 89 -0.89 -4.68 -4.06
C SER A 89 0.24 -5.06 -3.08
N LYS A 90 0.79 -6.28 -3.16
CA LYS A 90 1.90 -6.76 -2.29
C LYS A 90 3.07 -5.77 -2.26
N GLU A 91 3.39 -5.17 -3.38
CA GLU A 91 4.50 -4.23 -3.54
C GLU A 91 4.15 -2.84 -3.00
N GLY A 92 2.86 -2.53 -2.91
CA GLY A 92 2.37 -1.45 -2.06
C GLY A 92 2.71 -1.70 -0.58
N ALA A 93 2.52 -2.93 -0.09
CA ALA A 93 2.93 -3.28 1.27
C ALA A 93 4.45 -3.21 1.46
N GLU A 94 5.24 -3.57 0.44
CA GLU A 94 6.70 -3.41 0.48
C GLU A 94 7.10 -1.93 0.56
N ALA A 95 6.43 -1.07 -0.23
CA ALA A 95 6.61 0.37 -0.20
C ALA A 95 6.25 0.98 1.17
N ASP A 96 5.12 0.58 1.76
CA ASP A 96 4.69 1.06 3.08
C ASP A 96 5.61 0.56 4.19
N LEU A 97 6.11 -0.68 4.10
CA LEU A 97 7.12 -1.21 5.02
C LEU A 97 8.39 -0.37 4.97
N ILE A 98 8.92 -0.12 3.78
CA ILE A 98 10.16 0.64 3.61
C ILE A 98 9.98 2.08 4.11
N ALA A 99 8.83 2.69 3.85
CA ALA A 99 8.52 4.02 4.36
C ALA A 99 8.50 4.08 5.90
N ALA A 100 7.89 3.09 6.56
CA ALA A 100 7.90 3.02 8.02
C ALA A 100 9.30 2.73 8.59
N GLU A 101 10.09 1.87 7.94
CA GLU A 101 11.45 1.51 8.38
C GLU A 101 12.47 2.65 8.21
N LEU A 102 12.38 3.39 7.10
CA LEU A 102 13.30 4.47 6.74
C LEU A 102 12.76 5.87 7.10
N ASP A 103 11.58 5.96 7.72
CA ASP A 103 10.92 7.22 8.11
C ASP A 103 10.69 8.18 6.91
N CYS A 104 10.33 7.62 5.76
CA CYS A 104 10.12 8.35 4.50
C CYS A 104 8.65 8.35 4.04
N TYR A 105 8.37 8.85 2.84
CA TYR A 105 7.01 8.98 2.31
C TYR A 105 6.60 7.75 1.51
N ALA A 106 5.29 7.44 1.51
CA ALA A 106 4.71 6.40 0.68
C ALA A 106 3.41 6.88 0.01
N THR A 107 3.22 6.47 -1.24
CA THR A 107 1.94 6.56 -1.95
C THR A 107 1.64 5.23 -2.61
N THR A 108 0.66 4.50 -2.09
CA THR A 108 0.40 3.10 -2.45
C THR A 108 -1.03 2.92 -2.95
N TYR A 109 -1.25 1.81 -3.64
CA TYR A 109 -2.53 1.49 -4.26
C TYR A 109 -2.93 0.06 -3.90
N ALA A 110 -4.07 -0.11 -3.25
CA ALA A 110 -4.58 -1.41 -2.84
C ALA A 110 -3.52 -2.22 -2.05
N ALA A 111 -2.72 -1.55 -1.23
CA ALA A 111 -1.71 -2.23 -0.43
C ALA A 111 -2.35 -3.01 0.73
N PRO A 112 -1.96 -4.26 1.01
CA PRO A 112 -2.25 -4.89 2.29
C PRO A 112 -1.34 -4.32 3.40
N ASN A 113 -1.79 -4.32 4.66
CA ASN A 113 -1.08 -3.64 5.76
C ASN A 113 0.14 -4.45 6.26
N PRO A 114 1.40 -3.99 6.08
CA PRO A 114 2.59 -4.71 6.53
C PRO A 114 2.93 -4.52 8.01
N TYR A 115 2.09 -3.83 8.82
CA TYR A 115 2.40 -3.48 10.20
C TYR A 115 2.99 -4.63 11.04
N ARG A 116 2.44 -5.85 10.90
CA ARG A 116 2.84 -6.99 11.72
C ARG A 116 4.31 -7.41 11.50
N ILE A 117 4.84 -7.24 10.29
CA ILE A 117 6.21 -7.64 9.93
C ILE A 117 7.26 -6.54 10.16
N LEU A 118 6.82 -5.32 10.47
CA LEU A 118 7.69 -4.18 10.81
C LEU A 118 8.62 -4.46 12.00
N SER A 119 9.78 -3.81 11.99
CA SER A 119 10.68 -3.71 13.13
C SER A 119 10.02 -3.00 14.32
N PRO A 120 10.52 -3.21 15.56
CA PRO A 120 10.01 -2.49 16.73
C PRO A 120 10.09 -0.96 16.59
N GLU A 121 11.13 -0.44 15.92
CA GLU A 121 11.28 1.00 15.72
C GLU A 121 10.23 1.54 14.75
N ALA A 122 10.01 0.84 13.62
CA ALA A 122 8.99 1.20 12.65
C ALA A 122 7.57 1.12 13.25
N LYS A 123 7.26 0.06 14.01
CA LYS A 123 5.99 -0.03 14.76
C LYS A 123 5.78 1.17 15.67
N ARG A 124 6.79 1.55 16.43
CA ARG A 124 6.72 2.73 17.30
C ARG A 124 6.41 4.00 16.51
N ARG A 125 6.99 4.20 15.32
CA ARG A 125 6.67 5.36 14.47
C ARG A 125 5.19 5.36 14.04
N VAL A 126 4.67 4.20 13.66
CA VAL A 126 3.25 4.04 13.32
C VAL A 126 2.36 4.32 14.53
N ASP A 127 2.64 3.68 15.66
CA ASP A 127 1.83 3.80 16.89
C ASP A 127 1.83 5.22 17.47
N GLU A 128 2.92 5.98 17.28
CA GLU A 128 3.04 7.40 17.67
C GLU A 128 2.41 8.37 16.64
N GLY A 129 1.83 7.88 15.54
CA GLY A 129 1.20 8.69 14.49
C GLY A 129 2.20 9.44 13.60
N LYS A 130 3.50 9.10 13.63
CA LYS A 130 4.52 9.77 12.80
C LYS A 130 4.31 9.52 11.31
N MET A 131 3.65 8.42 10.96
CA MET A 131 3.37 8.06 9.57
C MET A 131 2.10 8.69 9.01
N ASP A 132 1.24 9.32 9.84
CA ASP A 132 -0.07 9.88 9.46
C ASP A 132 -0.02 10.90 8.32
N ASN A 133 1.10 11.59 8.17
CA ASN A 133 1.32 12.58 7.10
C ASN A 133 2.44 12.15 6.13
N LYS A 134 2.88 10.90 6.19
CA LYS A 134 3.96 10.36 5.36
C LYS A 134 3.50 9.25 4.42
N ALA A 135 2.61 8.37 4.88
CA ALA A 135 2.11 7.26 4.07
C ALA A 135 0.64 7.47 3.71
N THR A 136 0.28 7.19 2.46
CA THR A 136 -1.09 7.24 1.97
C THR A 136 -1.36 6.09 1.00
N ASP A 137 -2.31 5.24 1.36
CA ASP A 137 -2.82 4.17 0.49
C ASP A 137 -4.16 4.57 -0.14
N TYR A 138 -4.36 4.19 -1.41
CA TYR A 138 -5.59 4.37 -2.15
C TYR A 138 -6.19 3.02 -2.53
N THR A 139 -7.42 2.74 -2.08
CA THR A 139 -8.08 1.44 -2.28
C THR A 139 -9.51 1.60 -2.81
N HIS A 140 -10.18 0.48 -3.10
CA HIS A 140 -11.61 0.44 -3.37
C HIS A 140 -12.37 -0.16 -2.18
N GLU A 141 -13.63 0.24 -1.99
CA GLU A 141 -14.41 -0.21 -0.81
C GLU A 141 -14.63 -1.72 -0.80
N ASN A 142 -14.76 -2.31 -1.98
CA ASN A 142 -14.93 -3.74 -2.21
C ASN A 142 -13.60 -4.51 -2.34
N ASP A 143 -12.44 -3.86 -2.20
CA ASP A 143 -11.14 -4.52 -2.21
C ASP A 143 -10.93 -5.35 -0.93
N PRO A 144 -10.95 -6.69 -1.00
CA PRO A 144 -10.85 -7.56 0.16
C PRO A 144 -9.41 -7.83 0.58
N ILE A 145 -8.42 -7.15 -0.01
CA ILE A 145 -6.99 -7.35 0.28
C ILE A 145 -6.36 -6.03 0.72
N GLY A 146 -6.61 -4.98 -0.06
CA GLY A 146 -6.06 -3.66 0.18
C GLY A 146 -6.75 -2.95 1.35
N ASN A 147 -7.88 -3.45 1.85
CA ASN A 147 -8.61 -2.77 2.92
C ASN A 147 -7.94 -3.03 4.29
N HIS A 148 -7.25 -2.01 4.80
CA HIS A 148 -6.43 -2.10 6.01
C HIS A 148 -7.22 -2.36 7.30
N THR A 149 -8.56 -2.32 7.25
CA THR A 149 -9.42 -2.65 8.40
C THR A 149 -9.54 -4.16 8.69
N GLN A 150 -9.12 -5.03 7.76
CA GLN A 150 -9.42 -6.46 7.84
C GLN A 150 -8.72 -7.23 8.96
N PHE A 151 -7.63 -6.70 9.55
CA PHE A 151 -6.78 -7.49 10.47
C PHE A 151 -6.43 -6.79 11.79
N GLY A 152 -7.13 -5.70 12.15
CA GLY A 152 -7.00 -5.04 13.46
C GLY A 152 -5.61 -4.48 13.78
N ALA A 153 -4.72 -4.37 12.79
CA ALA A 153 -3.42 -3.76 12.94
C ALA A 153 -3.53 -2.23 12.77
N PRO A 154 -2.69 -1.44 13.47
CA PRO A 154 -2.59 0.00 13.23
C PRO A 154 -2.33 0.32 11.76
N LEU A 155 -3.00 1.34 11.25
CA LEU A 155 -2.85 1.82 9.90
C LEU A 155 -1.48 2.51 9.75
N ILE A 156 -0.73 2.17 8.70
CA ILE A 156 0.47 2.92 8.35
C ILE A 156 0.02 4.16 7.58
N GLY A 157 -0.03 5.30 8.27
CA GLY A 157 -0.46 6.56 7.68
C GLY A 157 -1.98 6.64 7.48
N LYS A 158 -2.42 6.93 6.25
CA LYS A 158 -3.83 7.11 5.90
C LYS A 158 -4.23 6.20 4.74
N GLN A 159 -5.50 5.83 4.69
CA GLN A 159 -6.09 5.10 3.58
C GLN A 159 -7.33 5.84 3.09
N TYR A 160 -7.45 5.99 1.77
CA TYR A 160 -8.60 6.62 1.14
C TYR A 160 -9.25 5.69 0.13
N THR A 161 -10.58 5.68 0.12
CA THR A 161 -11.34 5.01 -0.91
C THR A 161 -11.46 5.90 -2.14
N VAL A 162 -11.01 5.39 -3.28
CA VAL A 162 -11.07 6.10 -4.56
C VAL A 162 -12.16 5.54 -5.46
N ARG A 163 -12.55 6.31 -6.48
CA ARG A 163 -13.49 5.89 -7.50
C ARG A 163 -12.98 4.62 -8.18
N GLN A 164 -13.87 3.66 -8.40
CA GLN A 164 -13.61 2.46 -9.19
C GLN A 164 -14.29 2.62 -10.56
N ASN A 165 -13.72 2.02 -11.61
CA ASN A 165 -14.37 1.93 -12.92
C ASN A 165 -15.21 0.65 -13.11
N ASP A 166 -15.89 0.55 -14.26
CA ASP A 166 -16.75 -0.60 -14.60
C ASP A 166 -15.98 -1.79 -15.22
N THR A 167 -14.68 -1.94 -14.93
CA THR A 167 -13.89 -3.05 -15.47
C THR A 167 -14.51 -4.38 -15.07
N LYS A 168 -14.92 -5.16 -16.07
CA LYS A 168 -15.51 -6.48 -15.85
C LYS A 168 -14.41 -7.45 -15.42
N GLN A 169 -14.43 -7.81 -14.15
CA GLN A 169 -13.58 -8.85 -13.61
C GLN A 169 -14.19 -10.24 -13.84
N GLY A 170 -13.34 -11.26 -14.02
CA GLY A 170 -13.79 -12.65 -14.11
C GLY A 170 -14.48 -13.09 -12.82
N LEU A 171 -15.32 -14.14 -12.89
CA LEU A 171 -16.09 -14.62 -11.74
C LEU A 171 -15.20 -14.98 -10.53
N PHE A 172 -14.04 -15.59 -10.78
CA PHE A 172 -13.08 -15.94 -9.73
C PHE A 172 -12.48 -14.69 -9.06
N THR A 173 -11.97 -13.73 -9.86
CA THR A 173 -11.43 -12.45 -9.35
C THR A 173 -12.48 -11.66 -8.57
N ARG A 174 -13.74 -11.64 -9.03
CA ARG A 174 -14.83 -10.97 -8.31
C ARG A 174 -15.15 -11.62 -6.96
N LEU A 175 -14.86 -12.91 -6.79
CA LEU A 175 -15.11 -13.63 -5.53
C LEU A 175 -13.98 -13.44 -4.51
N THR A 176 -12.74 -13.28 -4.95
CA THR A 176 -11.57 -13.25 -4.06
C THR A 176 -10.79 -11.94 -4.05
N MET A 177 -10.95 -11.09 -5.07
CA MET A 177 -10.12 -9.91 -5.34
C MET A 177 -10.90 -8.78 -6.04
N ASP A 178 -12.19 -8.64 -5.73
CA ASP A 178 -13.04 -7.62 -6.35
C ASP A 178 -12.45 -6.23 -6.11
N GLY A 179 -12.43 -5.37 -7.14
CA GLY A 179 -11.83 -4.03 -7.02
C GLY A 179 -10.30 -3.98 -6.89
N HIS A 180 -9.59 -5.08 -6.59
CA HIS A 180 -8.17 -5.03 -6.25
C HIS A 180 -7.22 -4.75 -7.43
N GLY A 181 -7.51 -5.31 -8.61
CA GLY A 181 -6.58 -5.31 -9.74
C GLY A 181 -6.32 -3.92 -10.34
N ARG A 182 -5.11 -3.63 -10.81
CA ARG A 182 -4.68 -2.32 -11.36
C ARG A 182 -5.65 -1.67 -12.34
N ASP A 183 -6.32 -2.48 -13.18
CA ASP A 183 -7.25 -1.98 -14.19
C ASP A 183 -8.47 -1.26 -13.58
N THR A 184 -8.83 -1.54 -12.32
CA THR A 184 -9.96 -0.91 -11.62
C THR A 184 -9.72 0.57 -11.34
N PHE A 185 -8.45 0.99 -11.24
CA PHE A 185 -8.01 2.37 -11.06
C PHE A 185 -7.98 3.18 -12.37
N LYS A 186 -8.21 2.54 -13.52
CA LYS A 186 -8.21 3.26 -14.81
C LYS A 186 -9.36 4.26 -14.86
N GLY A 187 -9.03 5.54 -15.05
CA GLY A 187 -10.01 6.63 -15.02
C GLY A 187 -10.33 7.12 -13.61
N SER A 188 -9.59 6.68 -12.58
CA SER A 188 -9.76 7.09 -11.18
C SER A 188 -8.84 8.23 -10.78
N PHE A 189 -8.30 8.97 -11.76
CA PHE A 189 -7.39 10.09 -11.54
C PHE A 189 -7.89 11.33 -12.28
N HIS A 190 -7.71 12.48 -11.66
CA HIS A 190 -7.87 13.77 -12.30
C HIS A 190 -6.77 13.99 -13.37
N SER A 191 -6.93 15.00 -14.21
CA SER A 191 -5.95 15.34 -15.26
C SER A 191 -4.57 15.74 -14.73
N ASN A 192 -4.49 16.19 -13.47
CA ASN A 192 -3.24 16.50 -12.77
C ASN A 192 -2.61 15.26 -12.10
N GLY A 193 -3.20 14.08 -12.24
CA GLY A 193 -2.72 12.84 -11.66
C GLY A 193 -3.17 12.57 -10.21
N SER A 194 -3.90 13.48 -9.56
CA SER A 194 -4.41 13.20 -8.20
C SER A 194 -5.54 12.16 -8.25
N PRO A 195 -5.62 11.23 -7.28
CA PRO A 195 -6.72 10.26 -7.22
C PRO A 195 -8.06 10.94 -7.00
N ILE A 196 -9.11 10.40 -7.62
CA ILE A 196 -10.49 10.84 -7.42
C ILE A 196 -11.06 10.01 -6.28
N LEU A 197 -11.34 10.65 -5.15
CA LEU A 197 -11.98 10.03 -4.00
C LEU A 197 -13.38 9.54 -4.37
N LYS A 198 -13.81 8.45 -3.75
CA LYS A 198 -15.19 7.95 -3.92
C LYS A 198 -16.22 8.98 -3.49
N LEU A 199 -15.87 9.80 -2.49
CA LEU A 199 -16.66 10.94 -2.04
C LEU A 199 -15.73 12.16 -1.95
N GLU A 200 -15.87 13.08 -2.89
CA GLU A 200 -15.06 14.30 -2.93
C GLU A 200 -15.59 15.34 -1.92
N PRO A 201 -14.72 16.15 -1.30
CA PRO A 201 -15.13 17.24 -0.42
C PRO A 201 -16.14 18.19 -1.09
N GLU A 202 -15.99 18.44 -2.38
CA GLU A 202 -16.93 19.30 -3.13
C GLU A 202 -18.33 18.67 -3.28
N ASP A 203 -18.41 17.35 -3.41
CA ASP A 203 -19.69 16.65 -3.44
C ASP A 203 -20.39 16.72 -2.08
N ILE A 204 -19.62 16.61 -0.99
CA ILE A 204 -20.12 16.79 0.39
C ILE A 204 -20.64 18.22 0.57
N ILE A 205 -19.85 19.22 0.20
CA ILE A 205 -20.21 20.64 0.32
C ILE A 205 -21.47 20.94 -0.51
N LYS A 206 -21.55 20.41 -1.72
CA LYS A 206 -22.72 20.56 -2.60
C LYS A 206 -23.97 19.91 -2.00
N GLN A 207 -23.85 18.71 -1.43
CA GLN A 207 -24.96 18.06 -0.74
C GLN A 207 -25.39 18.82 0.52
N ALA A 208 -24.44 19.29 1.34
CA ALA A 208 -24.72 20.09 2.52
C ALA A 208 -25.48 21.39 2.16
N LYS A 209 -25.06 22.09 1.10
CA LYS A 209 -25.78 23.28 0.58
C LYS A 209 -27.20 22.96 0.11
N LYS A 210 -27.42 21.81 -0.54
CA LYS A 210 -28.76 21.35 -0.94
C LYS A 210 -29.64 21.08 0.28
N ILE A 211 -29.11 20.39 1.29
CA ILE A 211 -29.82 20.10 2.55
C ILE A 211 -30.20 21.40 3.26
N GLN A 212 -29.27 22.36 3.36
CA GLN A 212 -29.55 23.67 3.97
C GLN A 212 -30.66 24.41 3.21
N THR A 213 -30.64 24.39 1.88
CA THR A 213 -31.67 25.03 1.06
C THR A 213 -33.04 24.39 1.26
N LEU A 214 -33.12 23.06 1.35
CA LEU A 214 -34.35 22.35 1.64
C LEU A 214 -34.85 22.65 3.06
N SER A 215 -33.97 22.63 4.05
CA SER A 215 -34.31 22.99 5.43
C SER A 215 -34.89 24.40 5.52
N ASN A 216 -34.27 25.38 4.86
CA ASN A 216 -34.75 26.77 4.84
C ASN A 216 -36.12 26.92 4.16
N ARG A 217 -36.52 26.00 3.27
CA ARG A 217 -37.83 26.00 2.61
C ARG A 217 -38.92 25.30 3.43
N LEU A 218 -38.52 24.47 4.38
CA LEU A 218 -39.40 23.73 5.29
C LEU A 218 -39.52 24.40 6.67
N SER A 219 -38.73 25.45 6.91
CA SER A 219 -38.79 26.34 8.08
C SER A 219 -39.76 27.49 7.82
#